data_AF-L7JHJ5-F1
#
_entry.id   AF-L7JHJ5-F1
#
_cell.length_a   1.000
_cell.length_b   1.000
_cell.length_c   1.000
_cell.angle_alpha   90.00
_cell.angle_beta   90.00
_cell.angle_gamma   90.00
#
_symmetry.space_group_name_H-M   'P 1'
#
loop_
_entity.id
_entity.type
_entity.pdbx_description
1 polymer ?
#
loop_
_entity_poly.entity_id
_entity_poly.type
_entity_poly.pdbx_seq_one_letter_code
_entity_poly.pdbx_strand_id
1 'polypeptide(L)'
;MWRRTYLFLVLVRLYFALSPSYLHPDENFQGPEVIAGKSHSCQIFSYPVRHTWEFTSERPIRSVFPLWPVYGLPMLLLRWLWIGNGHDGEIPPIAVFWALRVLMFVLSFVLEDWAIHELIPSPRQRRTAVMLVASSYVTWTYQTHTFSNAIETLAVAWSLVLIERIVASPPQRDSLMASVVLGIICVFVVVDTAFYTRTVSWTDIVSNPVITPLNNLLYNISTENLAQHGLHPWYQHMLANLPLLIGPGALLLVLNARSTQRLYSALSGIFVLSIFQHQEARFLLPTVPLILSSVRLPKNPTMRQLWVTSWIIFNVALGVLMGVYHQGGIIPGQVFLSKQPDVTQAIWWKTYTPPIWLLNGKNEVLETRDVMGMKGEDVYAQLEQLATCDTPADRRSLEYLKEKNGTYLIAPLSTTWLDQYLPNKGLEGLRFREVWRHRQHFNLDDLDWAEDGVWGTLSRLIGRRGLAAWRITKSCPGQKGA
;
A
#
# COMPACT_ATOMS: atom_id res chain seq x y z
N MET A 1 34.11 -4.83 -5.35
CA MET A 1 32.99 -5.78 -5.10
C MET A 1 31.71 -5.06 -4.66
N TRP A 2 31.72 -4.20 -3.64
CA TRP A 2 30.48 -3.54 -3.13
C TRP A 2 29.63 -2.82 -4.20
N ARG A 3 30.24 -2.11 -5.17
CA ARG A 3 29.50 -1.44 -6.26
C ARG A 3 28.68 -2.42 -7.11
N ARG A 4 29.23 -3.60 -7.40
CA ARG A 4 28.52 -4.65 -8.17
C ARG A 4 27.35 -5.20 -7.35
N THR A 5 27.57 -5.44 -6.06
CA THR A 5 26.51 -5.87 -5.14
C THR A 5 25.41 -4.82 -5.05
N TYR A 6 25.77 -3.54 -4.92
CA TYR A 6 24.82 -2.44 -4.91
C TYR A 6 23.99 -2.37 -6.21
N LEU A 7 24.63 -2.46 -7.38
CA LEU A 7 23.91 -2.49 -8.66
C LEU A 7 22.96 -3.70 -8.76
N PHE A 8 23.39 -4.88 -8.27
CA PHE A 8 22.51 -6.03 -8.18
C PHE A 8 21.30 -5.76 -7.26
N LEU A 9 21.52 -5.12 -6.10
CA LEU A 9 20.44 -4.75 -5.18
C LEU A 9 19.47 -3.72 -5.79
N VAL A 10 19.94 -2.83 -6.66
CA VAL A 10 19.06 -1.92 -7.43
C VAL A 10 18.18 -2.72 -8.39
N LEU A 11 18.70 -3.77 -9.03
CA LEU A 11 17.88 -4.68 -9.87
C LEU A 11 16.87 -5.47 -9.03
N VAL A 12 17.24 -5.93 -7.84
CA VAL A 12 16.32 -6.57 -6.89
C VAL A 12 15.21 -5.59 -6.49
N ARG A 13 15.58 -4.35 -6.15
CA ARG A 13 14.62 -3.27 -5.83
C ARG A 13 13.66 -3.01 -7.00
N LEU A 14 14.15 -2.97 -8.23
CA LEU A 14 13.33 -2.81 -9.44
C LEU A 14 12.36 -3.99 -9.65
N TYR A 15 12.82 -5.22 -9.42
CA TYR A 15 11.98 -6.42 -9.51
C TYR A 15 10.77 -6.32 -8.56
N PHE A 16 11.01 -5.97 -7.29
CA PHE A 16 9.92 -5.82 -6.32
C PHE A 16 9.05 -4.60 -6.59
N ALA A 17 9.64 -3.50 -7.08
CA ALA A 17 8.86 -2.34 -7.54
C ALA A 17 7.89 -2.71 -8.66
N LEU A 18 8.25 -3.65 -9.55
CA LEU A 18 7.41 -4.10 -10.65
C LEU A 18 6.60 -5.37 -10.34
N SER A 19 6.58 -5.81 -9.08
CA SER A 19 5.79 -6.95 -8.64
C SER A 19 4.34 -6.51 -8.31
N PRO A 20 3.31 -7.35 -8.59
CA PRO A 20 1.91 -7.02 -8.33
C PRO A 20 1.49 -7.16 -6.85
N SER A 21 2.44 -7.33 -5.93
CA SER A 21 2.17 -7.39 -4.48
C SER A 21 1.35 -6.19 -4.00
N TYR A 22 0.48 -6.42 -3.02
CA TYR A 22 -0.40 -5.39 -2.47
C TYR A 22 -0.22 -5.34 -0.95
N LEU A 23 0.56 -4.37 -0.48
CA LEU A 23 1.00 -4.38 0.92
C LEU A 23 -0.07 -3.89 1.89
N HIS A 24 -0.91 -2.95 1.45
CA HIS A 24 -1.95 -2.35 2.27
C HIS A 24 -2.89 -1.50 1.38
N PRO A 25 -4.21 -1.42 1.66
CA PRO A 25 -5.15 -0.57 0.94
C PRO A 25 -4.68 0.87 0.67
N ASP A 26 -4.16 1.52 1.70
CA ASP A 26 -3.71 2.92 1.67
C ASP A 26 -2.61 3.22 0.64
N GLU A 27 -1.92 2.20 0.11
CA GLU A 27 -1.04 2.35 -1.06
C GLU A 27 -1.75 3.04 -2.23
N ASN A 28 -3.06 2.81 -2.39
CA ASN A 28 -3.87 3.40 -3.44
C ASN A 28 -4.84 4.46 -2.89
N PHE A 29 -5.58 4.13 -1.83
CA PHE A 29 -6.69 4.95 -1.34
C PHE A 29 -6.29 6.26 -0.66
N GLN A 30 -5.06 6.37 -0.14
CA GLN A 30 -4.54 7.60 0.47
C GLN A 30 -3.55 8.35 -0.42
N GLY A 31 -3.34 7.90 -1.66
CA GLY A 31 -2.35 8.48 -2.57
C GLY A 31 -2.87 8.59 -4.00
N PRO A 32 -2.50 7.66 -4.90
CA PRO A 32 -2.84 7.73 -6.32
C PRO A 32 -4.33 7.90 -6.60
N GLU A 33 -5.21 7.18 -5.92
CA GLU A 33 -6.65 7.18 -6.22
C GLU A 33 -7.31 8.54 -5.95
N VAL A 34 -6.85 9.25 -4.91
CA VAL A 34 -7.33 10.59 -4.54
C VAL A 34 -7.07 11.62 -5.65
N ILE A 35 -5.98 11.44 -6.40
CA ILE A 35 -5.49 12.38 -7.40
C ILE A 35 -5.88 11.97 -8.82
N ALA A 36 -6.03 10.66 -9.09
CA ALA A 36 -6.23 10.14 -10.43
C ALA A 36 -7.58 10.52 -11.05
N GLY A 37 -8.65 10.59 -10.26
CA GLY A 37 -10.02 10.75 -10.76
C GLY A 37 -10.59 12.16 -10.68
N LYS A 38 -11.89 12.26 -10.96
CA LYS A 38 -12.66 13.51 -10.96
C LYS A 38 -12.92 13.99 -9.53
N SER A 39 -12.02 14.82 -8.99
CA SER A 39 -12.33 15.64 -7.80
C SER A 39 -12.90 17.00 -8.23
N HIS A 40 -13.70 17.62 -7.36
CA HIS A 40 -14.38 18.91 -7.61
C HIS A 40 -13.41 20.05 -8.01
N SER A 41 -12.11 19.91 -7.70
CA SER A 41 -11.10 20.96 -7.91
C SER A 41 -9.93 20.55 -8.84
N CYS A 42 -9.83 19.29 -9.28
CA CYS A 42 -8.79 18.85 -10.23
C CYS A 42 -9.19 17.53 -10.92
N GLN A 43 -9.15 17.49 -12.24
CA GLN A 43 -9.46 16.30 -13.05
C GLN A 43 -8.24 15.96 -13.92
N ILE A 44 -7.45 14.97 -13.48
CA ILE A 44 -6.31 14.48 -14.28
C ILE A 44 -6.80 13.46 -15.32
N PHE A 45 -7.54 12.45 -14.87
CA PHE A 45 -8.20 11.46 -15.70
C PHE A 45 -9.70 11.41 -15.39
N SER A 46 -10.51 10.81 -16.28
CA SER A 46 -11.95 10.63 -16.04
C SER A 46 -12.28 9.30 -15.37
N TYR A 47 -11.33 8.72 -14.63
CA TYR A 47 -11.58 7.50 -13.88
C TYR A 47 -12.55 7.78 -12.72
N PRO A 48 -13.53 6.90 -12.48
CA PRO A 48 -14.29 6.97 -11.25
C PRO A 48 -13.40 6.50 -10.09
N VAL A 49 -13.40 7.26 -9.00
CA VAL A 49 -12.51 7.06 -7.83
C VAL A 49 -13.32 7.12 -6.55
N ARG A 50 -12.84 6.44 -5.51
CA ARG A 50 -13.43 6.51 -4.18
C ARG A 50 -12.53 7.34 -3.27
N HIS A 51 -13.06 8.46 -2.79
CA HIS A 51 -12.48 9.17 -1.66
C HIS A 51 -12.88 8.47 -0.37
N THR A 52 -11.90 8.19 0.48
CA THR A 52 -12.13 7.61 1.79
C THR A 52 -12.56 8.68 2.80
N TRP A 53 -13.03 8.22 3.96
CA TRP A 53 -13.57 9.09 5.01
C TRP A 53 -12.56 10.14 5.49
N GLU A 54 -11.25 9.88 5.35
CA GLU A 54 -10.20 10.84 5.70
C GLU A 54 -10.24 12.13 4.88
N PHE A 55 -10.80 12.06 3.66
CA PHE A 55 -10.96 13.18 2.73
C PHE A 55 -12.40 13.69 2.66
N THR A 56 -13.39 12.88 3.02
CA THR A 56 -14.82 13.23 2.87
C THR A 56 -15.53 13.59 4.17
N SER A 57 -14.88 13.45 5.34
CA SER A 57 -15.47 13.81 6.62
C SER A 57 -15.67 15.33 6.75
N GLU A 58 -16.49 15.75 7.72
CA GLU A 58 -16.71 17.18 8.01
C GLU A 58 -15.41 17.91 8.39
N ARG A 59 -14.45 17.19 8.96
CA ARG A 59 -13.11 17.68 9.30
C ARG A 59 -12.05 16.79 8.67
N PRO A 60 -11.73 16.98 7.38
CA PRO A 60 -10.75 16.17 6.68
C PRO A 60 -9.40 16.15 7.42
N ILE A 61 -8.81 14.96 7.52
CA ILE A 61 -7.61 14.72 8.34
C ILE A 61 -6.35 14.46 7.50
N ARG A 62 -6.47 14.47 6.17
CA ARG A 62 -5.36 14.27 5.23
C ARG A 62 -5.21 15.51 4.34
N SER A 63 -3.97 15.90 4.08
CA SER A 63 -3.66 16.96 3.12
C SER A 63 -3.58 16.37 1.71
N VAL A 64 -4.17 17.04 0.73
CA VAL A 64 -4.04 16.65 -0.68
C VAL A 64 -2.81 17.29 -1.30
N PHE A 65 -2.34 18.41 -0.73
CA PHE A 65 -1.21 19.15 -1.27
C PHE A 65 0.04 18.27 -1.46
N PRO A 66 0.56 17.49 -0.50
CA PRO A 66 1.75 16.66 -0.72
C PRO A 66 1.58 15.59 -1.80
N LEU A 67 0.34 15.13 -2.02
CA LEU A 67 0.02 14.11 -3.01
C LEU A 67 0.10 14.68 -4.43
N TRP A 68 -0.16 15.98 -4.62
CA TRP A 68 -0.24 16.57 -5.96
C TRP A 68 1.13 16.70 -6.66
N PRO A 69 2.21 17.21 -6.04
CA PRO A 69 3.54 17.18 -6.65
C PRO A 69 4.07 15.77 -6.88
N VAL A 70 3.74 14.82 -6.00
CA VAL A 70 4.27 13.45 -6.05
C VAL A 70 3.52 12.60 -7.08
N TYR A 71 2.19 12.65 -7.12
CA TYR A 71 1.38 11.80 -7.99
C TYR A 71 0.76 12.59 -9.14
N GLY A 72 0.23 13.78 -8.87
CA GLY A 72 -0.48 14.60 -9.85
C GLY A 72 0.41 15.10 -11.00
N LEU A 73 1.56 15.69 -10.68
CA LEU A 73 2.51 16.16 -11.70
C LEU A 73 3.00 15.01 -12.62
N PRO A 74 3.44 13.85 -12.10
CA PRO A 74 3.81 12.71 -12.94
C PRO A 74 2.65 12.15 -13.77
N MET A 75 1.43 12.11 -13.22
CA MET A 75 0.24 11.70 -13.98
C MET A 75 -0.09 12.69 -15.12
N LEU A 76 0.05 13.99 -14.90
CA LEU A 76 -0.12 15.02 -15.94
C LEU A 76 0.94 14.89 -17.03
N LEU A 77 2.20 14.67 -16.64
CA LEU A 77 3.28 14.41 -17.59
C LEU A 77 2.99 13.14 -18.42
N LEU A 78 2.53 12.08 -17.77
CA LEU A 78 2.16 10.83 -18.45
C LEU A 78 1.01 11.06 -19.45
N ARG A 79 -0.01 11.84 -19.06
CA ARG A 79 -1.10 12.24 -19.97
C ARG A 79 -0.60 13.02 -21.16
N TRP A 80 0.28 13.99 -20.93
CA TRP A 80 0.87 14.79 -21.98
C TRP A 80 1.69 13.93 -22.97
N LEU A 81 2.51 12.99 -22.47
CA LEU A 81 3.28 12.06 -23.29
C LEU A 81 2.37 11.10 -24.08
N TRP A 82 1.28 10.63 -23.48
CA TRP A 82 0.33 9.73 -24.14
C TRP A 82 -0.34 10.39 -25.34
N ILE A 83 -0.86 11.61 -25.15
CA ILE A 83 -1.46 12.40 -26.23
C ILE A 83 -0.40 12.76 -27.28
N GLY A 84 0.81 13.15 -26.85
CA GLY A 84 1.92 13.51 -27.74
C GLY A 84 2.38 12.38 -28.66
N ASN A 85 2.21 11.12 -28.25
CA ASN A 85 2.52 9.94 -29.07
C ASN A 85 1.38 9.52 -30.02
N GLY A 86 0.33 10.34 -30.17
CA GLY A 86 -0.77 10.10 -31.11
C GLY A 86 -1.79 9.07 -30.63
N HIS A 87 -1.92 8.86 -29.32
CA HIS A 87 -3.00 8.04 -28.76
C HIS A 87 -4.24 8.89 -28.46
N ASP A 88 -5.34 8.64 -29.18
CA ASP A 88 -6.59 9.41 -29.10
C ASP A 88 -7.57 8.93 -28.00
N GLY A 89 -7.06 8.40 -26.88
CA GLY A 89 -7.89 7.83 -25.81
C GLY A 89 -7.32 8.04 -24.42
N GLU A 90 -8.13 7.76 -23.38
CA GLU A 90 -7.66 7.80 -21.99
C GLU A 90 -6.60 6.73 -21.74
N ILE A 91 -5.61 7.08 -20.90
CA ILE A 91 -4.59 6.12 -20.49
C ILE A 91 -5.28 4.97 -19.73
N PRO A 92 -4.90 3.70 -19.90
CA PRO A 92 -5.40 2.63 -19.04
C PRO A 92 -4.89 2.81 -17.59
N PRO A 93 -5.73 2.71 -16.55
CA PRO A 93 -5.31 2.84 -15.14
C PRO A 93 -4.14 1.95 -14.75
N ILE A 94 -4.05 0.76 -15.33
CA ILE A 94 -2.92 -0.16 -15.09
C ILE A 94 -1.57 0.42 -15.57
N ALA A 95 -1.57 1.22 -16.64
CA ALA A 95 -0.37 1.90 -17.11
C ALA A 95 0.04 3.02 -16.13
N VAL A 96 -0.93 3.76 -15.59
CA VAL A 96 -0.70 4.77 -14.54
C VAL A 96 -0.14 4.10 -13.29
N PHE A 97 -0.73 2.98 -12.85
CA PHE A 97 -0.24 2.20 -11.71
C PHE A 97 1.25 1.86 -11.86
N TRP A 98 1.65 1.22 -12.96
CA TRP A 98 3.05 0.86 -13.19
C TRP A 98 3.97 2.08 -13.35
N ALA A 99 3.49 3.17 -13.95
CA ALA A 99 4.27 4.41 -14.04
C ALA A 99 4.59 4.98 -12.65
N LEU A 100 3.62 4.96 -11.73
CA LEU A 100 3.84 5.40 -10.35
C LEU A 100 4.77 4.46 -9.58
N ARG A 101 4.69 3.14 -9.82
CA ARG A 101 5.64 2.16 -9.28
C ARG A 101 7.08 2.44 -9.72
N VAL A 102 7.28 2.74 -11.00
CA VAL A 102 8.58 3.15 -11.54
C VAL A 102 9.03 4.48 -10.93
N LEU A 103 8.13 5.44 -10.77
CA LEU A 103 8.43 6.71 -10.10
C LEU A 103 8.92 6.47 -8.68
N MET A 104 8.20 5.70 -7.87
CA MET A 104 8.58 5.41 -6.48
C MET A 104 9.93 4.68 -6.41
N PHE A 105 10.20 3.75 -7.33
CA PHE A 105 11.53 3.16 -7.49
C PHE A 105 12.61 4.21 -7.76
N VAL A 106 12.38 5.14 -8.70
CA VAL A 106 13.32 6.22 -9.02
C VAL A 106 13.52 7.15 -7.83
N LEU A 107 12.46 7.52 -7.11
CA LEU A 107 12.54 8.37 -5.93
C LEU A 107 13.33 7.69 -4.81
N SER A 108 13.08 6.41 -4.53
CA SER A 108 13.87 5.64 -3.56
C SER A 108 15.33 5.53 -4.01
N PHE A 109 15.60 5.20 -5.27
CA PHE A 109 16.98 5.07 -5.75
C PHE A 109 17.75 6.40 -5.78
N VAL A 110 17.12 7.48 -6.22
CA VAL A 110 17.78 8.77 -6.43
C VAL A 110 17.78 9.61 -5.17
N LEU A 111 16.63 9.76 -4.49
CA LEU A 111 16.50 10.69 -3.36
C LEU A 111 16.83 10.04 -2.02
N GLU A 112 16.41 8.80 -1.77
CA GLU A 112 16.68 8.11 -0.49
C GLU A 112 18.18 7.79 -0.36
N ASP A 113 18.75 7.09 -1.35
CA ASP A 113 20.16 6.71 -1.31
C ASP A 113 21.08 7.95 -1.35
N TRP A 114 20.70 9.02 -2.07
CA TRP A 114 21.46 10.28 -2.07
C TRP A 114 21.39 10.98 -0.71
N ALA A 115 20.23 11.05 -0.06
CA ALA A 115 20.15 11.62 1.29
C ALA A 115 21.10 10.89 2.25
N ILE A 116 21.18 9.55 2.19
CA ILE A 116 22.14 8.78 2.99
C ILE A 116 23.60 9.09 2.62
N HIS A 117 23.88 9.37 1.36
CA HIS A 117 25.21 9.83 0.93
C HIS A 117 25.59 11.19 1.52
N GLU A 118 24.66 12.14 1.56
CA GLU A 118 24.87 13.48 2.13
C GLU A 118 25.05 13.42 3.65
N LEU A 119 24.17 12.70 4.36
CA LEU A 119 24.16 12.59 5.83
C LEU A 119 25.36 11.84 6.44
N ILE A 120 26.22 11.24 5.61
CA ILE A 120 27.35 10.42 6.08
C ILE A 120 28.65 10.89 5.45
N PRO A 121 29.42 11.76 6.12
CA PRO A 121 30.69 12.26 5.60
C PRO A 121 31.73 11.15 5.38
N SER A 122 31.78 10.15 6.28
CA SER A 122 32.80 9.10 6.24
C SER A 122 32.54 8.09 5.11
N PRO A 123 33.45 7.94 4.11
CA PRO A 123 33.25 7.04 2.99
C PRO A 123 33.11 5.56 3.39
N ARG A 124 33.80 5.13 4.46
CA ARG A 124 33.70 3.76 4.97
C ARG A 124 32.33 3.48 5.58
N GLN A 125 31.82 4.42 6.40
CA GLN A 125 30.51 4.27 7.05
C GLN A 125 29.39 4.37 6.01
N ARG A 126 29.53 5.28 5.04
CA ARG A 126 28.58 5.45 3.94
C ARG A 126 28.37 4.17 3.16
N ARG A 127 29.46 3.46 2.81
CA ARG A 127 29.37 2.16 2.13
C ARG A 127 28.56 1.14 2.94
N THR A 128 28.81 1.02 4.24
CA THR A 128 28.03 0.09 5.08
C THR A 128 26.56 0.49 5.17
N ALA A 129 26.27 1.77 5.43
CA ALA A 129 24.91 2.28 5.55
C ALA A 129 24.10 2.08 4.27
N VAL A 130 24.63 2.48 3.12
CA VAL A 130 23.97 2.31 1.81
C VAL A 130 23.74 0.84 1.51
N MET A 131 24.69 -0.05 1.83
CA MET A 131 24.49 -1.49 1.64
C MET A 131 23.40 -2.05 2.55
N LEU A 132 23.29 -1.58 3.79
CA LEU A 132 22.23 -2.02 4.71
C LEU A 132 20.84 -1.54 4.25
N VAL A 133 20.72 -0.26 3.89
CA VAL A 133 19.47 0.30 3.35
C VAL A 133 19.10 -0.39 2.05
N ALA A 134 20.01 -0.46 1.08
CA ALA A 134 19.75 -1.07 -0.22
C ALA A 134 19.50 -2.58 -0.18
N SER A 135 19.85 -3.28 0.91
CA SER A 135 19.55 -4.70 1.10
C SER A 135 18.39 -4.96 2.08
N SER A 136 17.70 -3.90 2.51
CA SER A 136 16.49 -4.03 3.33
C SER A 136 15.29 -4.37 2.45
N TYR A 137 14.50 -5.35 2.87
CA TYR A 137 13.24 -5.68 2.21
C TYR A 137 12.25 -4.50 2.26
N VAL A 138 12.31 -3.66 3.30
CA VAL A 138 11.52 -2.45 3.41
C VAL A 138 11.81 -1.49 2.26
N THR A 139 13.08 -1.33 1.91
CA THR A 139 13.50 -0.53 0.76
C THR A 139 13.12 -1.18 -0.57
N TRP A 140 13.07 -2.52 -0.65
CA TRP A 140 12.63 -3.21 -1.87
C TRP A 140 11.12 -3.14 -2.09
N THR A 141 10.33 -3.22 -1.02
CA THR A 141 8.87 -3.31 -1.07
C THR A 141 8.25 -1.98 -0.66
N TYR A 142 8.08 -1.68 0.63
CA TYR A 142 7.36 -0.49 1.10
C TYR A 142 7.83 0.84 0.49
N GLN A 143 9.14 1.07 0.33
CA GLN A 143 9.65 2.34 -0.22
C GLN A 143 9.47 2.48 -1.75
N THR A 144 9.20 1.38 -2.46
CA THR A 144 8.93 1.39 -3.92
C THR A 144 7.44 1.32 -4.25
N HIS A 145 6.60 1.13 -3.23
CA HIS A 145 5.15 1.21 -3.32
C HIS A 145 4.68 2.66 -3.12
N THR A 146 3.45 3.00 -3.55
CA THR A 146 2.89 4.37 -3.49
C THR A 146 2.38 4.76 -2.10
N PHE A 147 3.13 4.44 -1.04
CA PHE A 147 2.82 4.86 0.32
C PHE A 147 3.15 6.33 0.56
N SER A 148 2.24 7.06 1.19
CA SER A 148 2.53 8.37 1.77
C SER A 148 3.70 8.31 2.76
N ASN A 149 3.81 7.22 3.54
CA ASN A 149 4.93 6.98 4.46
C ASN A 149 6.31 6.84 3.75
N ALA A 150 6.33 6.40 2.49
CA ALA A 150 7.57 6.38 1.70
C ALA A 150 7.99 7.80 1.30
N ILE A 151 7.03 8.66 0.97
CA ILE A 151 7.28 10.08 0.73
C ILE A 151 7.71 10.80 2.02
N GLU A 152 7.09 10.48 3.16
CA GLU A 152 7.52 10.96 4.48
C GLU A 152 8.97 10.57 4.78
N THR A 153 9.40 9.36 4.36
CA THR A 153 10.79 8.92 4.48
C THR A 153 11.74 9.88 3.75
N LEU A 154 11.40 10.25 2.51
CA LEU A 154 12.19 11.21 1.74
C LEU A 154 12.18 12.61 2.37
N ALA A 155 11.01 13.08 2.80
CA ALA A 155 10.85 14.38 3.44
C ALA A 155 11.69 14.48 4.72
N VAL A 156 11.66 13.47 5.59
CA VAL A 156 12.46 13.42 6.82
C VAL A 156 13.95 13.37 6.49
N ALA A 157 14.37 12.48 5.57
CA ALA A 157 15.77 12.35 5.22
C ALA A 157 16.37 13.64 4.64
N TRP A 158 15.67 14.30 3.72
CA TRP A 158 16.11 15.57 3.14
C TRP A 158 16.00 16.74 4.11
N SER A 159 15.03 16.72 5.03
CA SER A 159 14.98 17.70 6.12
C SER A 159 16.23 17.62 6.99
N LEU A 160 16.70 16.41 7.32
CA LEU A 160 17.96 16.24 8.05
C LEU A 160 19.17 16.74 7.25
N VAL A 161 19.22 16.50 5.93
CA VAL A 161 20.30 17.02 5.07
C VAL A 161 20.32 18.55 5.09
N LEU A 162 19.14 19.17 4.98
CA LEU A 162 19.01 20.63 5.04
C LEU A 162 19.43 21.17 6.40
N ILE A 163 19.00 20.54 7.50
CA ILE A 163 19.40 20.93 8.86
C ILE A 163 20.92 20.85 9.02
N GLU A 164 21.58 19.76 8.60
CA GLU A 164 23.04 19.64 8.68
C GLU A 164 23.75 20.74 7.87
N ARG A 165 23.23 21.08 6.67
CA ARG A 165 23.78 22.16 5.83
C ARG A 165 23.58 23.55 6.43
N ILE A 166 22.43 23.82 7.04
CA ILE A 166 22.13 25.09 7.71
C ILE A 166 23.04 25.25 8.92
N VAL A 167 23.13 24.24 9.78
CA VAL A 167 24.01 24.26 10.97
C VAL A 167 25.48 24.42 10.59
N ALA A 168 25.89 23.91 9.42
CA ALA A 168 27.23 24.09 8.89
C ALA A 168 27.48 25.45 8.20
N SER A 169 26.43 26.24 7.92
CA SER A 169 26.51 27.52 7.22
C SER A 169 26.62 28.71 8.19
N PRO A 170 27.31 29.81 7.82
CA PRO A 170 27.41 30.99 8.67
C PRO A 170 26.06 31.74 8.85
N PRO A 171 25.85 32.42 9.99
CA PRO A 171 24.53 32.86 10.52
C PRO A 171 23.80 33.98 9.75
N GLN A 172 24.20 34.35 8.54
CA GLN A 172 23.58 35.43 7.77
C GLN A 172 22.38 35.00 6.90
N ARG A 173 21.99 33.71 6.89
CA ARG A 173 20.96 33.15 5.98
C ARG A 173 19.64 32.71 6.65
N ASP A 174 19.50 32.89 7.96
CA ASP A 174 18.43 32.22 8.73
C ASP A 174 17.04 32.85 8.60
N SER A 175 16.96 34.16 8.35
CA SER A 175 15.67 34.87 8.20
C SER A 175 14.93 34.50 6.91
N LEU A 176 15.66 34.30 5.81
CA LEU A 176 15.06 33.92 4.52
C LEU A 176 14.47 32.51 4.55
N MET A 177 15.16 31.57 5.20
CA MET A 177 14.68 30.18 5.33
C MET A 177 13.40 30.09 6.16
N ALA A 178 13.32 30.80 7.29
CA ALA A 178 12.11 30.83 8.11
C ALA A 178 10.91 31.41 7.35
N SER A 179 11.11 32.48 6.58
CA SER A 179 10.06 33.07 5.73
C SER A 179 9.61 32.13 4.59
N VAL A 180 10.54 31.39 3.98
CA VAL A 180 10.21 30.39 2.96
C VAL A 180 9.40 29.24 3.55
N VAL A 181 9.81 28.71 4.71
CA VAL A 181 9.07 27.64 5.41
C VAL A 181 7.66 28.08 5.79
N LEU A 182 7.51 29.29 6.36
CA LEU A 182 6.20 29.85 6.68
C LEU A 182 5.33 30.02 5.42
N GLY A 183 5.92 30.52 4.32
CA GLY A 183 5.22 30.64 3.03
C GLY A 183 4.71 29.31 2.50
N ILE A 184 5.50 28.24 2.60
CA ILE A 184 5.10 26.89 2.19
C ILE A 184 3.92 26.38 3.04
N ILE A 185 3.96 26.57 4.37
CA ILE A 185 2.86 26.16 5.27
C ILE A 185 1.57 26.92 4.93
N CYS A 186 1.64 28.22 4.65
CA CYS A 186 0.47 28.99 4.23
C CYS A 186 -0.11 28.48 2.90
N VAL A 187 0.74 28.09 1.94
CA VAL A 187 0.29 27.48 0.68
C VAL A 187 -0.42 26.15 0.94
N PHE A 188 0.04 25.33 1.89
CA PHE A 188 -0.62 24.06 2.21
C PHE A 188 -2.05 24.29 2.70
N VAL A 189 -2.23 25.24 3.64
CA VAL A 189 -3.55 25.57 4.19
C VAL A 189 -4.48 26.11 3.11
N VAL A 190 -3.99 26.98 2.23
CA VAL A 190 -4.79 27.57 1.14
C VAL A 190 -5.21 26.49 0.13
N VAL A 191 -4.30 25.63 -0.31
CA VAL A 191 -4.61 24.58 -1.29
C VAL A 191 -5.54 23.52 -0.71
N ASP A 192 -5.33 23.09 0.53
CA ASP A 192 -6.25 22.15 1.18
C ASP A 192 -7.64 22.78 1.36
N THR A 193 -7.71 24.03 1.84
CA THR A 193 -8.99 24.74 1.97
C THR A 193 -9.69 24.85 0.61
N ALA A 194 -8.95 25.14 -0.46
CA ALA A 194 -9.48 25.18 -1.82
C ALA A 194 -9.92 23.81 -2.37
N PHE A 195 -9.28 22.73 -1.94
CA PHE A 195 -9.68 21.37 -2.32
C PHE A 195 -10.97 20.95 -1.62
N TYR A 196 -11.13 21.28 -0.33
CA TYR A 196 -12.26 20.84 0.48
C TYR A 196 -13.48 21.77 0.41
N THR A 197 -13.31 23.03 0.01
CA THR A 197 -14.42 23.99 -0.18
C THR A 197 -14.82 24.06 -1.65
N ARG A 198 -16.13 23.98 -1.95
CA ARG A 198 -16.64 24.02 -3.34
C ARG A 198 -16.41 25.37 -4.02
N THR A 199 -16.30 26.45 -3.24
CA THR A 199 -16.06 27.82 -3.72
C THR A 199 -15.13 28.51 -2.73
N VAL A 200 -13.98 28.98 -3.20
CA VAL A 200 -12.98 29.61 -2.34
C VAL A 200 -13.26 31.10 -2.26
N SER A 201 -13.76 31.57 -1.12
CA SER A 201 -13.77 33.00 -0.80
C SER A 201 -12.60 33.34 0.14
N TRP A 202 -12.11 34.57 0.09
CA TRP A 202 -11.11 35.07 1.05
C TRP A 202 -11.61 34.95 2.50
N THR A 203 -12.92 35.03 2.70
CA THR A 203 -13.55 34.82 4.01
C THR A 203 -13.48 33.38 4.48
N ASP A 204 -13.55 32.38 3.60
CA ASP A 204 -13.43 30.97 3.97
C ASP A 204 -12.00 30.63 4.40
N ILE A 205 -11.00 31.18 3.70
CA ILE A 205 -9.57 30.99 4.02
C ILE A 205 -9.24 31.54 5.42
N VAL A 206 -9.84 32.67 5.81
CA VAL A 206 -9.54 33.32 7.09
C VAL A 206 -10.41 32.79 8.23
N SER A 207 -11.71 32.60 7.99
CA SER A 207 -12.69 32.28 9.04
C SER A 207 -12.86 30.78 9.29
N ASN A 208 -12.67 29.95 8.26
CA ASN A 208 -12.87 28.49 8.34
C ASN A 208 -11.75 27.71 7.61
N PRO A 209 -10.47 27.92 7.95
CA PRO A 209 -9.37 27.22 7.29
C PRO A 209 -9.41 25.72 7.58
N VAL A 210 -9.20 24.89 6.55
CA VAL A 210 -9.04 23.45 6.71
C VAL A 210 -7.58 23.15 7.08
N ILE A 211 -7.31 23.02 8.37
CA ILE A 211 -5.98 22.71 8.90
C ILE A 211 -5.87 21.21 9.13
N THR A 212 -5.53 20.47 8.07
CA THR A 212 -5.50 19.01 8.06
C THR A 212 -4.58 18.39 9.14
N PRO A 213 -3.38 18.94 9.49
CA PRO A 213 -2.58 18.39 10.58
C PRO A 213 -3.24 18.52 11.96
N LEU A 214 -3.97 19.61 12.20
CA LEU A 214 -4.69 19.82 13.46
C LEU A 214 -5.88 18.85 13.56
N ASN A 215 -6.64 18.69 12.48
CA ASN A 215 -7.74 17.73 12.42
C ASN A 215 -7.24 16.29 12.64
N ASN A 216 -6.10 15.94 12.04
CA ASN A 216 -5.46 14.64 12.22
C ASN A 216 -5.07 14.40 13.69
N LEU A 217 -4.46 15.40 14.35
CA LEU A 217 -4.10 15.30 15.76
C LEU A 217 -5.33 15.11 16.66
N LEU A 218 -6.37 15.92 16.46
CA LEU A 218 -7.61 15.83 17.24
C LEU A 218 -8.31 14.49 17.03
N TYR A 219 -8.28 13.95 15.81
CA TYR A 219 -8.83 12.63 15.51
C TYR A 219 -8.08 11.52 16.25
N ASN A 220 -6.75 11.52 16.20
CA ASN A 220 -5.90 10.47 16.76
C ASN A 220 -5.75 10.52 18.30
N ILE A 221 -6.09 11.63 18.95
CA ILE A 221 -6.16 11.70 20.42
C ILE A 221 -7.39 10.93 20.97
N SER A 222 -8.46 10.80 20.18
CA SER A 222 -9.67 10.11 20.61
C SER A 222 -9.51 8.58 20.51
N THR A 223 -9.55 7.90 21.65
CA THR A 223 -9.52 6.43 21.71
C THR A 223 -10.73 5.79 21.04
N GLU A 224 -11.88 6.47 21.03
CA GLU A 224 -13.10 5.98 20.36
C GLU A 224 -12.91 5.95 18.83
N ASN A 225 -12.25 6.96 18.27
CA ASN A 225 -11.90 6.98 16.86
C ASN A 225 -10.89 5.88 16.53
N LEU A 226 -9.85 5.72 17.36
CA LEU A 226 -8.81 4.72 17.15
C LEU A 226 -9.32 3.29 17.28
N ALA A 227 -10.32 3.05 18.13
CA ALA A 227 -10.92 1.72 18.31
C ALA A 227 -11.54 1.16 17.01
N GLN A 228 -11.93 2.03 16.08
CA GLN A 228 -12.42 1.63 14.76
C GLN A 228 -11.33 1.02 13.87
N HIS A 229 -10.06 1.34 14.14
CA HIS A 229 -8.90 0.90 13.36
C HIS A 229 -8.03 -0.13 14.09
N GLY A 230 -8.40 -0.48 15.32
CA GLY A 230 -7.65 -1.38 16.19
C GLY A 230 -6.75 -0.64 17.18
N LEU A 231 -6.81 -1.09 18.44
CA LEU A 231 -6.00 -0.58 19.54
C LEU A 231 -4.79 -1.50 19.79
N HIS A 232 -3.65 -0.88 20.05
CA HIS A 232 -2.39 -1.54 20.31
C HIS A 232 -1.75 -0.98 21.60
N PRO A 233 -0.98 -1.82 22.31
CA PRO A 233 -0.23 -1.34 23.46
C PRO A 233 0.86 -0.37 23.03
N TRP A 234 1.22 0.57 23.91
CA TRP A 234 2.20 1.63 23.64
C TRP A 234 3.60 1.11 23.23
N TYR A 235 3.93 -0.14 23.57
CA TYR A 235 5.20 -0.78 23.23
C TYR A 235 5.20 -1.51 21.87
N GLN A 236 4.06 -1.58 21.16
CA GLN A 236 3.91 -2.33 19.90
C GLN A 236 4.94 -1.89 18.85
N HIS A 237 5.15 -0.57 18.69
CA HIS A 237 6.14 -0.04 17.78
C HIS A 237 7.56 -0.55 18.08
N MET A 238 7.95 -0.58 19.36
CA MET A 238 9.30 -0.96 19.77
C MET A 238 9.53 -2.48 19.75
N LEU A 239 8.56 -3.26 20.23
CA LEU A 239 8.75 -4.69 20.49
C LEU A 239 8.27 -5.60 19.34
N ALA A 240 7.38 -5.13 18.47
CA ALA A 240 6.84 -5.91 17.36
C ALA A 240 7.16 -5.28 16.01
N ASN A 241 6.71 -4.04 15.78
CA ASN A 241 6.80 -3.41 14.47
C ASN A 241 8.26 -3.15 14.05
N LEU A 242 9.10 -2.64 14.95
CA LEU A 242 10.49 -2.37 14.63
C LEU A 242 11.28 -3.66 14.34
N PRO A 243 11.24 -4.71 15.18
CA PRO A 243 11.82 -6.02 14.83
C PRO A 243 11.29 -6.60 13.52
N LEU A 244 10.01 -6.40 13.20
CA LEU A 244 9.44 -6.83 11.92
C LEU A 244 10.09 -6.09 10.73
N LEU A 245 10.36 -4.78 10.85
CA LEU A 245 10.92 -3.98 9.75
C LEU A 245 12.43 -4.16 9.55
N ILE A 246 13.19 -4.30 10.64
CA ILE A 246 14.66 -4.35 10.57
C ILE A 246 15.27 -5.70 11.00
N GLY A 247 14.48 -6.66 11.46
CA GLY A 247 14.93 -8.02 11.77
C GLY A 247 16.18 -8.07 12.66
N PRO A 248 17.26 -8.76 12.25
CA PRO A 248 18.53 -8.79 12.98
C PRO A 248 19.16 -7.40 13.22
N GLY A 249 18.76 -6.38 12.47
CA GLY A 249 19.14 -4.99 12.69
C GLY A 249 18.66 -4.42 14.02
N ALA A 250 17.55 -4.92 14.58
CA ALA A 250 17.06 -4.52 15.90
C ALA A 250 18.07 -4.84 17.01
N LEU A 251 18.79 -5.98 16.89
CA LEU A 251 19.87 -6.32 17.81
C LEU A 251 21.05 -5.33 17.71
N LEU A 252 21.39 -4.87 16.49
CA LEU A 252 22.44 -3.87 16.33
C LEU A 252 22.04 -2.49 16.84
N LEU A 253 20.75 -2.15 16.76
CA LEU A 253 20.23 -0.90 17.34
C LEU A 253 20.47 -0.85 18.85
N VAL A 254 20.26 -1.96 19.56
CA VAL A 254 20.49 -2.03 21.01
C VAL A 254 21.97 -2.17 21.36
N LEU A 255 22.71 -3.03 20.64
CA LEU A 255 24.05 -3.43 21.04
C LEU A 255 25.17 -2.58 20.43
N ASN A 256 24.96 -1.96 19.27
CA ASN A 256 26.04 -1.36 18.49
C ASN A 256 25.59 -0.18 17.60
N ALA A 257 24.74 0.69 18.15
CA ALA A 257 24.32 1.92 17.49
C ALA A 257 25.32 3.08 17.68
N ARG A 258 25.27 4.05 16.77
CA ARG A 258 26.01 5.32 16.84
C ARG A 258 25.07 6.42 17.29
N SER A 259 25.50 7.23 18.24
CA SER A 259 24.87 8.51 18.55
C SER A 259 25.05 9.48 17.38
N THR A 260 24.07 9.52 16.49
CA THR A 260 23.99 10.41 15.33
C THR A 260 22.68 11.17 15.37
N GLN A 261 22.63 12.35 14.75
CA GLN A 261 21.37 13.10 14.60
C GLN A 261 20.28 12.27 13.91
N ARG A 262 20.67 11.44 12.94
CA ARG A 262 19.79 10.45 12.28
C ARG A 262 19.14 9.49 13.26
N LEU A 263 19.93 8.90 14.16
CA LEU A 263 19.40 7.99 15.17
C LEU A 263 18.46 8.72 16.14
N TYR A 264 18.83 9.90 16.62
CA TYR A 264 17.98 10.67 17.53
C TYR A 264 16.64 11.07 16.87
N SER A 265 16.67 11.49 15.60
CA SER A 265 15.47 11.80 14.82
C SER A 265 14.56 10.57 14.63
N ALA A 266 15.14 9.40 14.38
CA ALA A 266 14.39 8.15 14.29
C ALA A 266 13.74 7.77 15.64
N LEU A 267 14.51 7.82 16.73
CA LEU A 267 14.02 7.46 18.07
C LEU A 267 12.97 8.45 18.58
N SER A 268 13.12 9.76 18.31
CA SER A 268 12.10 10.74 18.66
C SER A 268 10.80 10.51 17.89
N GLY A 269 10.89 10.16 16.60
CA GLY A 269 9.73 9.80 15.78
C GLY A 269 9.01 8.56 16.31
N ILE A 270 9.75 7.49 16.63
CA ILE A 270 9.19 6.27 17.27
C ILE A 270 8.48 6.63 18.57
N PHE A 271 9.11 7.46 19.42
CA PHE A 271 8.53 7.86 20.70
C PHE A 271 7.20 8.59 20.52
N VAL A 272 7.15 9.61 19.65
CA VAL A 272 5.94 10.38 19.39
C VAL A 272 4.83 9.49 18.81
N LEU A 273 5.15 8.63 17.83
CA LEU A 273 4.17 7.72 17.23
C LEU A 273 3.65 6.69 18.25
N SER A 274 4.48 6.27 19.21
CA SER A 274 4.10 5.32 20.26
C SER A 274 3.16 5.88 21.33
N ILE A 275 2.95 7.21 21.36
CA ILE A 275 1.95 7.85 22.23
C ILE A 275 0.53 7.49 21.78
N PHE A 276 0.32 7.33 20.47
CA PHE A 276 -0.98 6.98 19.91
C PHE A 276 -1.23 5.47 19.99
N GLN A 277 -2.47 5.07 20.26
CA GLN A 277 -2.84 3.66 20.47
C GLN A 277 -3.05 2.89 19.16
N HIS A 278 -2.99 3.55 18.00
CA HIS A 278 -3.05 2.88 16.70
C HIS A 278 -1.64 2.82 16.11
N GLN A 279 -1.05 1.62 16.13
CA GLN A 279 0.39 1.40 15.88
C GLN A 279 0.63 0.37 14.78
N GLU A 280 0.62 0.84 13.54
CA GLU A 280 0.96 0.01 12.39
C GLU A 280 2.46 0.06 12.05
N ALA A 281 3.00 -1.03 11.52
CA ALA A 281 4.41 -1.09 11.16
C ALA A 281 4.80 -0.02 10.11
N ARG A 282 3.94 0.26 9.14
CA ARG A 282 4.22 1.24 8.08
C ARG A 282 4.43 2.68 8.58
N PHE A 283 3.94 3.04 9.76
CA PHE A 283 4.20 4.36 10.33
C PHE A 283 5.67 4.57 10.69
N LEU A 284 6.43 3.47 10.87
CA LEU A 284 7.86 3.53 11.18
C LEU A 284 8.77 3.55 9.93
N LEU A 285 8.22 3.51 8.71
CA LEU A 285 9.02 3.50 7.47
C LEU A 285 10.07 4.62 7.41
N PRO A 286 9.77 5.89 7.79
CA PRO A 286 10.77 6.97 7.80
C PRO A 286 11.98 6.71 8.71
N THR A 287 11.82 5.86 9.73
CA THR A 287 12.85 5.60 10.73
C THR A 287 13.85 4.53 10.27
N VAL A 288 13.45 3.66 9.34
CA VAL A 288 14.24 2.51 8.89
C VAL A 288 15.59 2.93 8.29
N PRO A 289 15.67 3.78 7.26
CA PRO A 289 16.96 4.15 6.68
C PRO A 289 17.84 4.97 7.65
N LEU A 290 17.23 5.72 8.57
CA LEU A 290 17.95 6.47 9.61
C LEU A 290 18.59 5.55 10.65
N ILE A 291 17.88 4.52 11.07
CA ILE A 291 18.38 3.50 12.01
C ILE A 291 19.46 2.65 11.34
N LEU A 292 19.18 2.09 10.15
CA LEU A 292 20.12 1.23 9.43
C LEU A 292 21.41 1.96 9.07
N SER A 293 21.35 3.26 8.81
CA SER A 293 22.54 4.07 8.55
C SER A 293 23.32 4.46 9.82
N SER A 294 22.77 4.20 11.01
CA SER A 294 23.35 4.55 12.32
C SER A 294 23.91 3.35 13.08
N VAL A 295 23.65 2.11 12.65
CA VAL A 295 24.19 0.90 13.29
C VAL A 295 25.60 0.52 12.81
N ARG A 296 26.30 -0.30 13.59
CA ARG A 296 27.63 -0.85 13.26
C ARG A 296 27.58 -2.37 13.20
N LEU A 297 28.20 -2.92 12.16
CA LEU A 297 28.42 -4.36 12.07
C LEU A 297 29.37 -4.86 13.16
N PRO A 298 29.25 -6.12 13.62
CA PRO A 298 30.17 -6.72 14.57
C PRO A 298 31.63 -6.66 14.08
N LYS A 299 32.57 -6.42 15.01
CA LYS A 299 34.01 -6.41 14.70
C LYS A 299 34.58 -7.82 14.50
N ASN A 300 34.11 -8.78 15.30
CA ASN A 300 34.50 -10.18 15.20
C ASN A 300 34.03 -10.76 13.85
N PRO A 301 34.92 -11.35 13.02
CA PRO A 301 34.58 -11.83 11.69
C PRO A 301 33.50 -12.91 11.71
N THR A 302 33.53 -13.84 12.67
CA THR A 302 32.54 -14.92 12.79
C THR A 302 31.15 -14.38 13.12
N MET A 303 31.06 -13.49 14.12
CA MET A 303 29.79 -12.85 14.48
C MET A 303 29.25 -11.97 13.35
N ARG A 304 30.13 -11.28 12.62
CA ARG A 304 29.75 -10.49 11.45
C ARG A 304 29.19 -11.38 10.34
N GLN A 305 29.80 -12.52 10.08
CA GLN A 305 29.32 -13.46 9.07
C GLN A 305 27.96 -14.03 9.45
N LEU A 306 27.79 -14.49 10.69
CA LEU A 306 26.48 -14.97 11.19
C LEU A 306 25.40 -13.90 11.07
N TRP A 307 25.71 -12.67 11.48
CA TRP A 307 24.77 -11.57 11.38
C TRP A 307 24.42 -11.23 9.93
N VAL A 308 25.40 -11.17 9.02
CA VAL A 308 25.17 -10.89 7.59
C VAL A 308 24.35 -12.00 6.95
N THR A 309 24.64 -13.27 7.25
CA THR A 309 23.85 -14.40 6.76
C THR A 309 22.41 -14.32 7.25
N SER A 310 22.20 -14.04 8.54
CA SER A 310 20.87 -13.84 9.12
C SER A 310 20.13 -12.66 8.47
N TRP A 311 20.81 -11.54 8.26
CA TRP A 311 20.27 -10.36 7.57
C TRP A 311 19.83 -10.67 6.15
N ILE A 312 20.64 -11.42 5.37
CA ILE A 312 20.29 -11.81 4.01
C ILE A 312 19.08 -12.74 4.00
N ILE A 313 19.07 -13.79 4.83
CA ILE A 313 17.96 -14.74 4.93
C ILE A 313 16.67 -14.00 5.28
N PHE A 314 16.73 -13.13 6.30
CA PHE A 314 15.59 -12.34 6.75
C PHE A 314 15.02 -11.47 5.62
N ASN A 315 15.86 -10.65 4.98
CA ASN A 315 15.40 -9.72 3.96
C ASN A 315 14.94 -10.43 2.68
N VAL A 316 15.58 -11.53 2.27
CA VAL A 316 15.11 -12.33 1.14
C VAL A 316 13.76 -12.98 1.46
N ALA A 317 13.60 -13.56 2.65
CA ALA A 317 12.35 -14.19 3.05
C ALA A 317 11.20 -13.18 3.12
N LEU A 318 11.39 -12.05 3.83
CA LEU A 318 10.38 -11.01 3.97
C LEU A 318 10.17 -10.24 2.65
N GLY A 319 11.22 -10.05 1.85
CA GLY A 319 11.11 -9.45 0.52
C GLY A 319 10.23 -10.29 -0.41
N VAL A 320 10.47 -11.60 -0.48
CA VAL A 320 9.62 -12.51 -1.28
C VAL A 320 8.21 -12.60 -0.71
N LEU A 321 8.07 -12.74 0.61
CA LEU A 321 6.76 -12.81 1.26
C LEU A 321 5.93 -11.55 0.99
N MET A 322 6.45 -10.38 1.34
CA MET A 322 5.73 -9.11 1.27
C MET A 322 5.67 -8.55 -0.15
N GLY A 323 6.76 -8.69 -0.91
CA GLY A 323 6.90 -8.10 -2.24
C GLY A 323 6.46 -8.99 -3.40
N VAL A 324 6.05 -10.25 -3.18
CA VAL A 324 5.49 -11.11 -4.25
C VAL A 324 4.19 -11.76 -3.81
N TYR A 325 4.16 -12.37 -2.62
CA TYR A 325 3.02 -13.19 -2.24
C TYR A 325 1.93 -12.43 -1.48
N HIS A 326 2.29 -11.52 -0.58
CA HIS A 326 1.32 -10.86 0.28
C HIS A 326 0.31 -10.08 -0.57
N GLN A 327 -0.93 -10.59 -0.58
CA GLN A 327 -2.06 -10.11 -1.36
C GLN A 327 -1.78 -9.88 -2.86
N GLY A 328 -0.78 -10.56 -3.45
CA GLY A 328 -0.31 -10.30 -4.84
C GLY A 328 -1.33 -10.57 -5.95
N GLY A 329 -2.40 -11.30 -5.64
CA GLY A 329 -3.54 -11.51 -6.53
C GLY A 329 -4.52 -10.33 -6.67
N ILE A 330 -4.48 -9.31 -5.81
CA ILE A 330 -5.49 -8.24 -5.80
C ILE A 330 -5.42 -7.39 -7.07
N ILE A 331 -4.24 -6.84 -7.39
CA ILE A 331 -4.05 -5.98 -8.58
C ILE A 331 -4.37 -6.76 -9.87
N PRO A 332 -3.83 -7.98 -10.09
CA PRO A 332 -4.18 -8.79 -11.26
C PRO A 332 -5.66 -9.18 -11.32
N GLY A 333 -6.29 -9.47 -10.17
CA GLY A 333 -7.72 -9.79 -10.08
C GLY A 333 -8.60 -8.61 -10.48
N GLN A 334 -8.26 -7.41 -10.03
CA GLN A 334 -8.96 -6.19 -10.40
C GLN A 334 -8.86 -5.89 -11.91
N VAL A 335 -7.67 -6.10 -12.50
CA VAL A 335 -7.45 -6.00 -13.96
C VAL A 335 -8.17 -7.11 -14.73
N PHE A 336 -8.36 -8.28 -14.13
CA PHE A 336 -9.18 -9.34 -14.74
C PHE A 336 -10.67 -8.94 -14.77
N LEU A 337 -11.21 -8.43 -13.67
CA LEU A 337 -12.59 -7.96 -13.57
C LEU A 337 -12.86 -6.81 -14.54
N SER A 338 -11.90 -5.88 -14.70
CA SER A 338 -12.02 -4.78 -15.67
C SER A 338 -12.21 -5.26 -17.12
N LYS A 339 -11.90 -6.53 -17.42
CA LYS A 339 -12.08 -7.14 -18.76
C LYS A 339 -13.34 -8.01 -18.90
N GLN A 340 -14.03 -8.36 -17.81
CA GLN A 340 -15.25 -9.20 -17.87
C GLN A 340 -16.49 -8.38 -18.27
N PRO A 341 -17.14 -8.62 -19.42
CA PRO A 341 -18.26 -7.81 -19.92
C PRO A 341 -19.53 -7.94 -19.08
N ASP A 342 -19.71 -9.09 -18.42
CA ASP A 342 -20.88 -9.50 -17.67
C ASP A 342 -20.84 -9.07 -16.19
N VAL A 343 -19.68 -8.68 -15.67
CA VAL A 343 -19.49 -8.44 -14.23
C VAL A 343 -20.24 -7.18 -13.78
N THR A 344 -21.14 -7.34 -12.82
CA THR A 344 -21.88 -6.23 -12.19
C THR A 344 -21.73 -6.23 -10.68
N GLN A 345 -21.36 -7.37 -10.08
CA GLN A 345 -21.14 -7.51 -8.64
C GLN A 345 -19.85 -8.30 -8.40
N ALA A 346 -18.94 -7.75 -7.59
CA ALA A 346 -17.71 -8.43 -7.17
C ALA A 346 -17.58 -8.39 -5.64
N ILE A 347 -17.56 -9.57 -5.02
CA ILE A 347 -17.42 -9.76 -3.58
C ILE A 347 -16.00 -10.22 -3.28
N TRP A 348 -15.28 -9.46 -2.48
CA TRP A 348 -13.90 -9.74 -2.09
C TRP A 348 -13.86 -10.25 -0.64
N TRP A 349 -13.63 -11.55 -0.47
CA TRP A 349 -13.66 -12.22 0.83
C TRP A 349 -12.27 -12.65 1.28
N LYS A 350 -11.95 -12.36 2.55
CA LYS A 350 -10.63 -12.60 3.17
C LYS A 350 -9.46 -12.03 2.36
N THR A 351 -9.63 -10.84 1.81
CA THR A 351 -8.58 -10.09 1.10
C THR A 351 -8.68 -8.63 1.48
N TYR A 352 -7.62 -7.86 1.28
CA TYR A 352 -7.70 -6.41 1.38
C TYR A 352 -8.66 -5.82 0.33
N THR A 353 -9.18 -4.63 0.64
CA THR A 353 -10.01 -3.85 -0.27
C THR A 353 -9.24 -3.57 -1.57
N PRO A 354 -9.78 -3.93 -2.76
CA PRO A 354 -9.12 -3.71 -4.04
C PRO A 354 -9.28 -2.24 -4.51
N PRO A 355 -8.27 -1.66 -5.18
CA PRO A 355 -8.37 -0.30 -5.71
C PRO A 355 -9.37 -0.21 -6.87
N ILE A 356 -10.44 0.57 -6.73
CA ILE A 356 -11.53 0.58 -7.73
C ILE A 356 -11.17 1.34 -9.00
N TRP A 357 -10.25 2.29 -8.94
CA TRP A 357 -9.80 3.07 -10.10
C TRP A 357 -9.13 2.21 -11.18
N LEU A 358 -8.66 1.00 -10.83
CA LEU A 358 -8.12 0.02 -11.79
C LEU A 358 -9.18 -0.67 -12.65
N LEU A 359 -10.47 -0.45 -12.38
CA LEU A 359 -11.58 -1.01 -13.16
C LEU A 359 -11.80 -0.32 -14.52
N ASN A 360 -11.03 0.73 -14.83
CA ASN A 360 -11.04 1.39 -16.14
C ASN A 360 -12.46 1.82 -16.59
N GLY A 361 -13.17 2.52 -15.71
CA GLY A 361 -14.54 2.97 -15.93
C GLY A 361 -15.62 1.94 -15.63
N LYS A 362 -15.29 0.64 -15.48
CA LYS A 362 -16.31 -0.38 -15.16
C LYS A 362 -16.95 -0.21 -13.80
N ASN A 363 -16.33 0.51 -12.88
CA ASN A 363 -16.90 0.84 -11.58
C ASN A 363 -18.16 1.73 -11.65
N GLU A 364 -18.54 2.26 -12.82
CA GLU A 364 -19.86 2.86 -13.00
C GLU A 364 -21.00 1.82 -12.98
N VAL A 365 -20.69 0.57 -13.32
CA VAL A 365 -21.66 -0.54 -13.43
C VAL A 365 -21.35 -1.69 -12.46
N LEU A 366 -20.07 -1.85 -12.10
CA LEU A 366 -19.58 -2.85 -11.17
C LEU A 366 -19.59 -2.33 -9.74
N GLU A 367 -20.42 -2.93 -8.90
CA GLU A 367 -20.37 -2.75 -7.45
C GLU A 367 -19.34 -3.71 -6.84
N THR A 368 -18.36 -3.15 -6.13
CA THR A 368 -17.35 -3.93 -5.40
C THR A 368 -17.67 -3.91 -3.91
N ARG A 369 -17.85 -5.10 -3.32
CA ARG A 369 -18.12 -5.28 -1.89
C ARG A 369 -16.93 -5.92 -1.21
N ASP A 370 -16.39 -5.23 -0.21
CA ASP A 370 -15.35 -5.77 0.66
C ASP A 370 -16.02 -6.46 1.86
N VAL A 371 -15.72 -7.74 2.02
CA VAL A 371 -16.30 -8.60 3.03
C VAL A 371 -15.24 -9.34 3.84
N MET A 372 -14.03 -8.77 3.92
CA MET A 372 -12.84 -9.39 4.51
C MET A 372 -13.10 -10.13 5.84
N GLY A 373 -13.85 -9.52 6.77
CA GLY A 373 -14.12 -10.06 8.11
C GLY A 373 -15.43 -10.87 8.26
N MET A 374 -16.22 -11.06 7.20
CA MET A 374 -17.49 -11.79 7.32
C MET A 374 -17.29 -13.30 7.39
N LYS A 375 -18.18 -13.97 8.14
CA LYS A 375 -18.20 -15.45 8.23
C LYS A 375 -18.70 -16.05 6.93
N GLY A 376 -18.30 -17.30 6.66
CA GLY A 376 -18.66 -17.99 5.41
C GLY A 376 -20.17 -18.08 5.17
N GLU A 377 -20.96 -18.34 6.23
CA GLU A 377 -22.42 -18.42 6.17
C GLU A 377 -23.06 -17.10 5.71
N ASP A 378 -22.60 -15.98 6.27
CA ASP A 378 -23.07 -14.64 5.91
C ASP A 378 -22.70 -14.28 4.46
N VAL A 379 -21.49 -14.66 4.02
CA VAL A 379 -21.05 -14.47 2.64
C VAL A 379 -21.91 -15.31 1.69
N TYR A 380 -22.22 -16.56 2.05
CA TYR A 380 -23.09 -17.41 1.24
C TYR A 380 -24.51 -16.85 1.13
N ALA A 381 -25.08 -16.35 2.23
CA ALA A 381 -26.39 -15.70 2.21
C ALA A 381 -26.43 -14.48 1.28
N GLN A 382 -25.36 -13.66 1.27
CA GLN A 382 -25.25 -12.54 0.32
C GLN A 382 -25.12 -13.02 -1.12
N LEU A 383 -24.31 -14.06 -1.36
CA LEU A 383 -24.18 -14.66 -2.68
C LEU A 383 -25.51 -15.24 -3.17
N GLU A 384 -26.32 -15.83 -2.30
CA GLU A 384 -27.63 -16.36 -2.68
C GLU A 384 -28.59 -15.25 -3.16
N GLN A 385 -28.53 -14.08 -2.54
CA GLN A 385 -29.31 -12.91 -2.95
C GLN A 385 -28.83 -12.35 -4.30
N LEU A 386 -27.52 -12.30 -4.52
CA LEU A 386 -26.91 -11.66 -5.69
C LEU A 386 -26.66 -12.60 -6.87
N ALA A 387 -26.71 -13.92 -6.67
CA ALA A 387 -26.39 -14.90 -7.71
C ALA A 387 -27.33 -14.75 -8.91
N THR A 388 -26.74 -14.71 -10.10
CA THR A 388 -27.51 -14.60 -11.33
C THR A 388 -28.12 -15.94 -11.70
N CYS A 389 -29.25 -15.82 -12.39
CA CYS A 389 -30.04 -16.90 -12.88
C CYS A 389 -29.39 -17.43 -14.17
N ASP A 390 -28.88 -18.65 -14.13
CA ASP A 390 -28.24 -19.27 -15.30
C ASP A 390 -29.09 -20.44 -15.76
N THR A 391 -29.72 -20.28 -16.92
CA THR A 391 -30.35 -21.41 -17.63
C THR A 391 -29.29 -22.49 -17.87
N PRO A 392 -29.59 -23.78 -17.86
CA PRO A 392 -28.63 -24.82 -18.25
C PRO A 392 -28.33 -24.70 -19.76
N ALA A 393 -27.65 -23.64 -20.16
CA ALA A 393 -27.09 -23.45 -21.48
C ALA A 393 -25.74 -24.16 -21.51
N ASP A 394 -25.41 -24.65 -22.69
CA ASP A 394 -24.36 -25.59 -23.02
C ASP A 394 -23.06 -25.37 -22.22
N ARG A 395 -22.41 -26.46 -21.79
CA ARG A 395 -21.19 -26.46 -20.93
C ARG A 395 -19.97 -25.80 -21.59
N ARG A 396 -20.15 -25.10 -22.70
CA ARG A 396 -19.11 -24.36 -23.42
C ARG A 396 -18.55 -23.27 -22.51
N SER A 397 -17.24 -23.12 -22.58
CA SER A 397 -16.46 -22.51 -21.49
C SER A 397 -16.69 -21.00 -21.30
N LEU A 398 -17.46 -20.31 -22.15
CA LEU A 398 -17.52 -18.84 -22.20
C LEU A 398 -18.91 -18.23 -22.50
N GLU A 399 -20.00 -19.01 -22.59
CA GLU A 399 -21.33 -18.45 -22.94
C GLU A 399 -21.86 -17.45 -21.92
N TYR A 400 -21.46 -17.62 -20.66
CA TYR A 400 -21.79 -16.75 -19.55
C TYR A 400 -21.36 -15.29 -19.77
N LEU A 401 -20.32 -15.04 -20.59
CA LEU A 401 -19.84 -13.70 -20.94
C LEU A 401 -20.86 -12.92 -21.81
N LYS A 402 -21.87 -13.60 -22.38
CA LYS A 402 -22.95 -12.95 -23.13
C LYS A 402 -24.04 -12.39 -22.23
N GLU A 403 -24.07 -12.81 -20.97
CA GLU A 403 -25.03 -12.29 -20.00
C GLU A 403 -24.71 -10.84 -19.64
N LYS A 404 -25.75 -10.07 -19.33
CA LYS A 404 -25.61 -8.65 -18.97
C LYS A 404 -25.18 -8.44 -17.52
N ASN A 405 -25.53 -9.37 -16.64
CA ASN A 405 -25.30 -9.30 -15.21
C ASN A 405 -24.57 -10.55 -14.75
N GLY A 406 -23.69 -10.40 -13.77
CA GLY A 406 -22.82 -11.47 -13.32
C GLY A 406 -22.24 -11.14 -11.95
N THR A 407 -22.33 -12.13 -11.06
CA THR A 407 -21.85 -12.03 -9.68
C THR A 407 -20.60 -12.89 -9.50
N TYR A 408 -19.56 -12.29 -8.95
CA TYR A 408 -18.25 -12.90 -8.77
C TYR A 408 -17.87 -12.91 -7.29
N LEU A 409 -17.41 -14.05 -6.82
CA LEU A 409 -16.70 -14.18 -5.54
C LEU A 409 -15.21 -14.23 -5.82
N ILE A 410 -14.44 -13.39 -5.15
CA ILE A 410 -12.98 -13.39 -5.16
C ILE A 410 -12.53 -13.79 -3.76
N ALA A 411 -11.82 -14.90 -3.63
CA ALA A 411 -11.36 -15.39 -2.33
C ALA A 411 -10.05 -16.20 -2.45
N PRO A 412 -9.23 -16.26 -1.38
CA PRO A 412 -8.03 -17.07 -1.34
C PRO A 412 -8.36 -18.56 -1.47
N LEU A 413 -7.55 -19.29 -2.23
CA LEU A 413 -7.65 -20.74 -2.38
C LEU A 413 -7.39 -21.50 -1.07
N SER A 414 -6.78 -20.86 -0.07
CA SER A 414 -6.58 -21.36 1.29
C SER A 414 -7.87 -21.37 2.12
N THR A 415 -8.95 -20.77 1.62
CA THR A 415 -10.27 -20.75 2.27
C THR A 415 -10.99 -22.08 2.06
N THR A 416 -10.73 -23.03 2.96
CA THR A 416 -11.27 -24.40 2.92
C THR A 416 -12.80 -24.46 3.03
N TRP A 417 -13.43 -23.46 3.66
CA TRP A 417 -14.88 -23.41 3.86
C TRP A 417 -15.69 -23.49 2.55
N LEU A 418 -15.14 -22.99 1.44
CA LEU A 418 -15.82 -23.05 0.13
C LEU A 418 -15.85 -24.45 -0.47
N ASP A 419 -14.95 -25.35 -0.07
CA ASP A 419 -14.72 -26.64 -0.73
C ASP A 419 -15.94 -27.54 -0.76
N GLN A 420 -16.82 -27.42 0.24
CA GLN A 420 -18.07 -28.19 0.28
C GLN A 420 -19.05 -27.78 -0.84
N TYR A 421 -18.94 -26.57 -1.39
CA TYR A 421 -19.82 -26.05 -2.43
C TYR A 421 -19.23 -26.12 -3.84
N LEU A 422 -17.90 -26.16 -3.97
CA LEU A 422 -17.22 -26.18 -5.29
C LEU A 422 -17.60 -27.40 -6.19
N PRO A 423 -17.84 -28.61 -5.66
CA PRO A 423 -18.25 -29.77 -6.47
C PRO A 423 -19.68 -29.67 -7.00
N ASN A 424 -20.49 -28.74 -6.48
CA ASN A 424 -21.91 -28.67 -6.81
C ASN A 424 -22.12 -28.32 -8.29
N LYS A 425 -22.62 -29.30 -9.03
CA LYS A 425 -23.06 -29.17 -10.43
C LYS A 425 -24.58 -29.36 -10.57
N GLY A 426 -25.27 -29.54 -9.45
CA GLY A 426 -26.70 -29.82 -9.40
C GLY A 426 -27.56 -28.57 -9.58
N LEU A 427 -28.88 -28.77 -9.42
CA LEU A 427 -29.88 -27.72 -9.53
C LEU A 427 -30.16 -27.02 -8.19
N GLU A 428 -29.71 -27.58 -7.08
CA GLU A 428 -29.93 -27.05 -5.73
C GLU A 428 -28.74 -26.22 -5.28
N GLY A 429 -29.01 -25.06 -4.67
CA GLY A 429 -27.99 -24.16 -4.13
C GLY A 429 -27.21 -23.38 -5.18
N LEU A 430 -26.07 -22.84 -4.75
CA LEU A 430 -25.16 -22.05 -5.58
C LEU A 430 -24.20 -22.93 -6.37
N ARG A 431 -23.91 -22.51 -7.61
CA ARG A 431 -22.89 -23.08 -8.49
C ARG A 431 -21.70 -22.13 -8.57
N PHE A 432 -20.51 -22.65 -8.29
CA PHE A 432 -19.25 -21.91 -8.32
C PHE A 432 -18.43 -22.32 -9.53
N ARG A 433 -18.26 -21.42 -10.49
CA ARG A 433 -17.43 -21.65 -11.67
C ARG A 433 -16.15 -20.87 -11.57
N GLU A 434 -15.02 -21.55 -11.37
CA GLU A 434 -13.72 -20.88 -11.42
C GLU A 434 -13.45 -20.34 -12.82
N VAL A 435 -13.22 -19.04 -12.92
CA VAL A 435 -13.00 -18.32 -14.19
C VAL A 435 -11.64 -17.64 -14.24
N TRP A 436 -10.98 -17.50 -13.09
CA TRP A 436 -9.65 -16.91 -13.00
C TRP A 436 -8.90 -17.40 -11.75
N ARG A 437 -7.58 -17.49 -11.85
CA ARG A 437 -6.69 -17.89 -10.76
C ARG A 437 -5.34 -17.18 -10.86
N HIS A 438 -4.82 -16.77 -9.71
CA HIS A 438 -3.47 -16.25 -9.54
C HIS A 438 -2.74 -16.99 -8.42
N ARG A 439 -1.58 -17.59 -8.70
CA ARG A 439 -0.88 -18.48 -7.73
C ARG A 439 -0.01 -17.74 -6.71
N GLN A 440 0.46 -16.53 -7.00
CA GLN A 440 1.33 -15.75 -6.11
C GLN A 440 0.47 -14.87 -5.20
N HIS A 441 -0.24 -15.50 -4.27
CA HIS A 441 -1.06 -14.80 -3.30
C HIS A 441 -1.06 -15.54 -1.96
N PHE A 442 -0.78 -14.82 -0.89
CA PHE A 442 -0.99 -15.20 0.50
C PHE A 442 -1.83 -14.13 1.19
N ASN A 443 -2.85 -14.59 1.92
CA ASN A 443 -3.52 -13.79 2.92
C ASN A 443 -2.89 -14.12 4.29
N LEU A 444 -2.40 -13.11 4.99
CA LEU A 444 -1.81 -13.25 6.33
C LEU A 444 -2.84 -12.99 7.45
N ASP A 445 -4.06 -12.61 7.10
CA ASP A 445 -5.13 -12.32 8.06
C ASP A 445 -6.04 -13.54 8.32
N ASP A 446 -5.93 -14.60 7.51
CA ASP A 446 -6.65 -15.87 7.68
C ASP A 446 -5.77 -16.97 8.30
N LEU A 447 -4.99 -16.58 9.33
CA LEU A 447 -4.09 -17.47 10.06
C LEU A 447 -4.81 -18.06 11.28
N ASP A 448 -5.39 -19.25 11.11
CA ASP A 448 -6.03 -19.96 12.21
C ASP A 448 -5.05 -20.87 12.94
N TRP A 449 -4.27 -20.26 13.85
CA TRP A 449 -3.30 -21.00 14.66
C TRP A 449 -3.96 -21.90 15.73
N ALA A 450 -5.20 -21.59 16.11
CA ALA A 450 -5.89 -22.26 17.21
C ALA A 450 -6.51 -23.59 16.75
N GLU A 451 -7.14 -23.60 15.58
CA GLU A 451 -7.78 -24.80 15.02
C GLU A 451 -6.78 -25.67 14.24
N ASP A 452 -5.98 -25.06 13.34
CA ASP A 452 -5.10 -25.81 12.44
C ASP A 452 -3.72 -26.14 13.06
N GLY A 453 -3.32 -25.41 14.10
CA GLY A 453 -1.95 -25.42 14.62
C GLY A 453 -0.90 -24.92 13.61
N VAL A 454 0.32 -24.64 14.07
CA VAL A 454 1.36 -23.97 13.24
C VAL A 454 1.63 -24.69 11.92
N TRP A 455 1.85 -26.02 11.95
CA TRP A 455 2.18 -26.78 10.75
C TRP A 455 0.98 -26.98 9.81
N GLY A 456 -0.23 -27.11 10.36
CA GLY A 456 -1.46 -27.21 9.57
C GLY A 456 -1.72 -25.92 8.81
N THR A 457 -1.66 -24.77 9.49
CA THR A 457 -1.82 -23.44 8.88
C THR A 457 -0.78 -23.22 7.78
N LEU A 458 0.50 -23.53 8.02
CA LEU A 458 1.57 -23.36 7.03
C LEU A 458 1.41 -24.29 5.83
N SER A 459 1.07 -25.56 6.05
CA SER A 459 0.82 -26.53 4.97
C SER A 459 -0.37 -26.08 4.10
N ARG A 460 -1.46 -25.63 4.73
CA ARG A 460 -2.64 -25.08 4.05
C ARG A 460 -2.28 -23.85 3.22
N LEU A 461 -1.61 -22.87 3.81
CA LEU A 461 -1.22 -21.64 3.12
C LEU A 461 -0.30 -21.92 1.93
N ILE A 462 0.77 -22.70 2.12
CA ILE A 462 1.77 -22.94 1.06
C ILE A 462 1.20 -23.85 -0.03
N GLY A 463 0.47 -24.90 0.36
CA GLY A 463 -0.08 -25.91 -0.55
C GLY A 463 -1.27 -25.39 -1.36
N ARG A 464 -2.08 -24.51 -0.79
CA ARG A 464 -3.27 -23.92 -1.42
C ARG A 464 -3.11 -22.44 -1.71
N ARG A 465 -1.88 -21.99 -1.94
CA ARG A 465 -1.60 -20.60 -2.25
C ARG A 465 -2.31 -20.13 -3.52
N GLY A 466 -2.75 -18.89 -3.49
CA GLY A 466 -3.38 -18.25 -4.64
C GLY A 466 -4.71 -17.59 -4.32
N LEU A 467 -5.14 -16.77 -5.25
CA LEU A 467 -6.44 -16.10 -5.28
C LEU A 467 -7.20 -16.61 -6.49
N ALA A 468 -8.49 -16.87 -6.34
CA ALA A 468 -9.33 -17.25 -7.47
C ALA A 468 -10.59 -16.39 -7.52
N ALA A 469 -11.15 -16.27 -8.72
CA ALA A 469 -12.45 -15.68 -8.95
C ALA A 469 -13.40 -16.78 -9.42
N TRP A 470 -14.55 -16.87 -8.75
CA TRP A 470 -15.64 -17.77 -9.09
C TRP A 470 -16.83 -16.96 -9.56
N ARG A 471 -17.33 -17.26 -10.75
CA ARG A 471 -18.63 -16.78 -11.21
C ARG A 471 -19.72 -17.61 -10.53
N ILE A 472 -20.68 -16.93 -9.92
CA ILE A 472 -21.70 -17.51 -9.04
C ILE A 472 -23.05 -17.48 -9.75
N THR A 473 -23.67 -18.66 -9.89
CA THR A 473 -24.99 -18.80 -10.51
C THR A 473 -25.91 -19.70 -9.68
N LYS A 474 -27.21 -19.57 -9.89
CA LYS A 474 -28.24 -20.45 -9.28
C LYS A 474 -29.29 -20.87 -10.30
N SER A 475 -30.01 -21.94 -10.00
CA SER A 475 -31.13 -22.41 -10.81
C SER A 475 -32.36 -21.52 -10.59
N CYS A 476 -33.06 -21.17 -11.67
CA CYS A 476 -34.23 -20.31 -11.61
C CYS A 476 -35.51 -21.08 -11.20
N PRO A 477 -36.45 -20.43 -10.47
CA PRO A 477 -37.67 -21.07 -9.97
C PRO A 477 -38.71 -21.51 -11.02
N GLY A 478 -38.37 -21.52 -12.32
CA GLY A 478 -39.23 -22.06 -13.40
C GLY A 478 -38.87 -23.47 -13.87
N GLN A 479 -37.85 -24.11 -13.30
CA GLN A 479 -37.34 -25.43 -13.76
C GLN A 479 -37.15 -26.45 -12.62
N LYS A 480 -37.75 -26.23 -11.44
CA LYS A 480 -37.87 -27.29 -10.41
C LYS A 480 -38.98 -28.27 -10.83
N GLY A 481 -38.73 -29.10 -11.85
CA GLY A 481 -39.55 -30.24 -12.29
C GLY A 481 -40.91 -29.88 -12.90
N ALA A 482 -41.05 -29.83 -14.22
CA ALA A 482 -41.59 -30.96 -15.01
C ALA A 482 -40.91 -32.32 -14.82
#